data_AF-A0A7K4MLS9-F1
#
_entry.id   AF-A0A7K4MLS9-F1
#
_cell.length_a   1.000
_cell.length_b   1.000
_cell.length_c   1.000
_cell.angle_alpha   90.00
_cell.angle_beta   90.00
_cell.angle_gamma   90.00
#
_symmetry.space_group_name_H-M   'P 1'
#
loop_
_entity.id
_entity.type
_entity.pdbx_description
1 polymer ?
#
loop_
_entity_poly.entity_id
_entity_poly.type
_entity_poly.pdbx_seq_one_letter_code
_entity_poly.pdbx_strand_id
1 'polypeptide(L)'
;MVSTTPRDGLTVYRFVGVTFDENYKEGQDVLNQAISEGYKITRDYRTESGIVFSLVLENQLVVDPNQRTLEYYVPVVVNTKREQKR
;
A
#
# COMPACT_ATOMS: atom_id res chain seq x y z
N MET A 1 -11.35 23.66 -20.72
CA MET A 1 -10.25 23.00 -20.01
C MET A 1 -10.82 21.72 -19.40
N VAL A 2 -10.45 20.55 -19.92
CA VAL A 2 -10.99 19.26 -19.45
C VAL A 2 -10.17 18.85 -18.23
N SER A 3 -10.77 18.93 -17.04
CA SER A 3 -10.17 18.38 -15.82
C SER A 3 -10.40 16.87 -15.80
N THR A 4 -9.44 16.10 -16.30
CA THR A 4 -9.41 14.64 -16.14
C THR A 4 -9.00 14.30 -14.70
N THR A 5 -9.96 14.13 -13.80
CA THR A 5 -9.74 13.46 -12.51
C THR A 5 -9.61 11.94 -12.74
N PRO A 6 -8.62 11.25 -12.13
CA PRO A 6 -8.46 9.82 -12.31
C PRO A 6 -9.62 9.08 -11.65
N ARG A 7 -10.11 8.05 -12.35
CA ARG A 7 -11.27 7.24 -12.00
C ARG A 7 -10.83 6.26 -10.91
N ASP A 8 -11.29 6.43 -9.66
CA ASP A 8 -10.91 5.53 -8.57
C ASP A 8 -11.24 4.09 -8.95
N GLY A 9 -10.20 3.27 -8.94
CA GLY A 9 -10.28 1.83 -9.03
C GLY A 9 -10.37 1.24 -7.63
N LEU A 10 -10.95 0.05 -7.49
CA LEU A 10 -10.80 -0.73 -6.27
C LEU A 10 -9.34 -1.17 -6.16
N THR A 11 -8.59 -0.50 -5.28
CA THR A 11 -7.21 -0.84 -4.94
C THR A 11 -7.24 -1.90 -3.84
N VAL A 12 -6.96 -3.17 -4.20
CA VAL A 12 -6.90 -4.27 -3.24
C VAL A 12 -5.46 -4.46 -2.79
N TYR A 13 -5.22 -4.39 -1.49
CA TYR A 13 -3.92 -4.65 -0.90
C TYR A 13 -3.82 -6.08 -0.37
N ARG A 14 -2.65 -6.71 -0.55
CA ARG A 14 -2.33 -8.04 -0.01
C ARG A 14 -0.93 -8.01 0.59
N PHE A 15 -0.72 -8.72 1.70
CA PHE A 15 0.59 -8.87 2.32
C PHE A 15 1.01 -10.33 2.26
N VAL A 16 2.22 -10.60 1.78
CA VAL A 16 2.79 -11.95 1.71
C VAL A 16 4.13 -11.99 2.42
N GLY A 17 4.24 -12.83 3.44
CA GLY A 17 5.49 -13.07 4.16
C GLY A 17 6.28 -14.21 3.54
N VAL A 18 7.59 -14.02 3.43
CA VAL A 18 8.56 -15.06 3.05
C VAL A 18 9.58 -15.17 4.18
N THR A 19 9.61 -16.32 4.85
CA THR A 19 10.57 -16.62 5.92
C THR A 19 11.95 -16.94 5.34
N PHE A 20 13.00 -16.81 6.15
CA PHE A 20 14.36 -17.22 5.79
C PHE A 20 14.72 -18.63 6.23
N ASP A 21 13.77 -19.37 6.80
CA ASP A 21 13.94 -20.75 7.22
C ASP A 21 13.67 -21.74 6.06
N GLU A 22 13.59 -23.03 6.36
CA GLU A 22 13.34 -24.10 5.39
C GLU A 22 11.98 -23.96 4.67
N ASN A 23 11.05 -23.18 5.22
CA ASN A 23 9.71 -22.94 4.67
C ASN A 23 9.66 -21.78 3.67
N TYR A 24 10.82 -21.19 3.32
CA TYR A 24 10.88 -20.06 2.39
C TYR A 24 10.17 -20.32 1.06
N LYS A 25 10.16 -21.57 0.58
CA LYS A 25 9.52 -21.99 -0.67
C LYS A 25 8.01 -21.79 -0.64
N GLU A 26 7.36 -22.06 0.50
CA GLU A 26 5.91 -21.87 0.63
C GLU A 26 5.55 -20.39 0.49
N GLY A 27 6.28 -19.51 1.18
CA GLY A 27 6.10 -18.06 1.05
C GLY A 27 6.41 -17.56 -0.36
N GLN A 28 7.46 -18.10 -1.00
CA GLN A 28 7.82 -17.79 -2.37
C GLN A 28 6.71 -18.20 -3.36
N ASP A 29 6.09 -19.37 -3.18
CA ASP A 29 5.02 -19.85 -4.04
C ASP A 29 3.76 -19.01 -3.90
N VAL A 30 3.39 -18.61 -2.67
CA VAL A 30 2.28 -17.68 -2.41
C VAL A 30 2.54 -16.32 -3.06
N LEU A 31 3.78 -15.82 -3.01
CA LEU A 31 4.16 -14.56 -3.65
C LEU A 31 4.05 -14.67 -5.18
N ASN A 32 4.61 -15.73 -5.76
CA ASN A 32 4.55 -15.98 -7.21
C ASN A 32 3.10 -16.12 -7.71
N GLN A 33 2.26 -16.80 -6.94
CA GLN A 33 0.83 -16.95 -7.24
C GLN A 33 0.12 -15.59 -7.22
N ALA A 34 0.36 -14.75 -6.20
CA ALA A 34 -0.22 -13.41 -6.15
C ALA A 34 0.23 -12.53 -7.35
N ILE A 35 1.49 -12.62 -7.75
CA ILE A 35 1.99 -11.91 -8.94
C ILE A 35 1.30 -12.42 -10.21
N SER A 36 1.09 -13.73 -10.32
CA SER A 36 0.39 -14.35 -11.45
C SER A 36 -1.09 -13.95 -11.53
N GLU A 37 -1.70 -13.63 -10.38
CA GLU A 37 -3.06 -13.09 -10.26
C GLU A 37 -3.17 -11.59 -10.63
N GLY A 38 -2.04 -10.94 -10.95
CA GLY A 38 -2.00 -9.55 -11.38
C GLY A 38 -1.67 -8.55 -10.27
N TYR A 39 -1.34 -9.01 -9.06
CA TYR A 39 -0.83 -8.13 -8.02
C TYR A 39 0.58 -7.63 -8.36
N LYS A 40 0.86 -6.37 -8.03
CA LYS A 40 2.17 -5.74 -8.17
C LYS A 40 2.79 -5.52 -6.80
N ILE A 41 4.09 -5.81 -6.65
CA ILE A 41 4.82 -5.49 -5.43
C ILE A 41 4.98 -3.96 -5.35
N THR A 42 4.62 -3.39 -4.20
CA THR A 42 4.73 -1.95 -3.91
C THR A 42 5.85 -1.65 -2.95
N ARG A 43 6.05 -2.52 -1.95
CA ARG A 43 7.03 -2.32 -0.89
C ARG A 43 7.40 -3.63 -0.22
N ASP A 44 8.64 -3.73 0.22
CA ASP A 44 9.13 -4.81 1.07
C ASP A 44 9.45 -4.29 2.49
N TYR A 45 9.21 -5.13 3.48
CA TYR A 45 9.51 -4.88 4.88
C TYR A 45 10.37 -6.03 5.41
N ARG A 46 11.66 -5.75 5.58
CA ARG A 46 12.60 -6.73 6.12
C ARG A 46 12.42 -6.86 7.63
N THR A 47 12.41 -8.10 8.10
CA THR A 47 12.33 -8.49 9.51
C THR A 47 13.54 -9.37 9.85
N GLU A 48 13.71 -9.72 11.12
CA GLU A 48 14.77 -10.65 11.54
C GLU A 48 14.55 -12.06 10.96
N SER A 49 13.29 -12.48 10.79
CA SER A 49 12.92 -13.85 10.40
C SER A 49 12.60 -14.01 8.91
N GLY A 50 12.54 -12.91 8.15
CA GLY A 50 12.07 -12.93 6.76
C GLY A 50 11.77 -11.56 6.17
N ILE A 51 11.03 -11.53 5.07
CA ILE A 51 10.58 -10.31 4.37
C ILE A 51 9.06 -10.38 4.18
N VAL A 52 8.37 -9.27 4.40
CA VAL A 52 6.95 -9.11 4.07
C VAL A 52 6.82 -8.20 2.85
N PHE A 53 6.17 -8.70 1.80
CA PHE A 53 5.86 -7.95 0.58
C PHE A 53 4.45 -7.38 0.65
N SER A 54 4.33 -6.07 0.47
CA SER A 54 3.07 -5.37 0.21
C SER A 54 2.78 -5.40 -1.29
N LEU A 55 1.62 -5.95 -1.63
CA LEU A 55 1.16 -6.16 -2.99
C LEU A 55 -0.11 -5.32 -3.21
N VAL A 56 -0.28 -4.82 -4.44
CA VAL A 56 -1.47 -4.07 -4.85
C VAL A 56 -2.05 -4.66 -6.13
N LEU A 57 -3.35 -4.89 -6.14
CA LEU A 57 -4.13 -5.17 -7.34
C LEU A 57 -4.97 -3.92 -7.63
N GLU A 58 -4.62 -3.21 -8.70
CA GLU A 58 -5.38 -2.06 -9.17
C GLU A 58 -6.40 -2.54 -10.20
N ASN A 59 -7.65 -2.75 -9.76
CA ASN A 59 -8.76 -2.84 -10.70
C ASN A 59 -9.06 -1.43 -11.19
N GLN A 60 -8.81 -1.10 -12.46
CA GLN A 60 -9.37 0.15 -12.99
C GLN A 60 -10.90 0.10 -12.88
N LEU A 61 -11.45 1.12 -12.21
CA LEU A 61 -12.86 1.53 -12.11
C LEU A 61 -13.74 0.80 -11.07
N VAL A 62 -13.86 1.37 -9.86
CA VAL A 62 -15.12 1.89 -9.27
C VAL A 62 -14.74 2.78 -8.07
N VAL A 63 -15.11 4.06 -8.15
CA VAL A 63 -15.00 5.04 -7.07
C VAL A 63 -16.09 4.77 -6.04
N ASP A 64 -15.72 4.27 -4.86
CA ASP A 64 -16.59 4.38 -3.69
C ASP A 64 -16.42 5.78 -3.09
N PRO A 65 -17.45 6.65 -3.12
CA PRO A 65 -17.36 8.02 -2.60
C PRO A 65 -17.12 8.09 -1.08
N ASN A 66 -17.19 6.96 -0.35
CA ASN A 66 -16.94 6.90 1.09
C ASN A 66 -15.55 6.39 1.46
N GLN A 67 -14.74 5.93 0.50
CA GLN A 67 -13.39 5.42 0.78
C GLN A 67 -12.41 6.59 1.00
N ARG A 68 -11.75 6.63 2.16
CA ARG A 68 -10.77 7.68 2.51
C ARG A 68 -9.35 7.09 2.56
N THR A 69 -8.37 7.81 2.03
CA THR A 69 -6.96 7.43 2.07
C THR A 69 -6.40 7.50 3.50
N LEU A 70 -5.33 6.75 3.79
CA LEU A 70 -4.67 6.77 5.11
C LEU A 70 -4.23 8.20 5.51
N GLU A 71 -3.87 9.01 4.52
CA GLU A 71 -3.49 10.42 4.67
C GLU A 71 -4.60 11.28 5.31
N TYR A 72 -5.87 10.93 5.10
CA TYR A 72 -7.01 11.62 5.73
C TYR A 72 -7.01 11.48 7.26
N TYR A 73 -6.50 10.36 7.77
CA TYR A 73 -6.48 10.05 9.20
C TYR A 73 -5.19 10.47 9.89
N VAL A 74 -4.18 10.93 9.14
CA VAL A 74 -2.96 11.48 9.74
C VAL A 74 -3.27 12.91 10.18
N PRO A 75 -3.31 13.19 11.50
CA PRO A 75 -3.54 14.56 11.96
C PRO A 75 -2.39 15.46 11.49
N VAL A 76 -2.73 16.53 10.78
CA VAL A 76 -1.77 17.56 10.39
C VAL A 76 -1.28 18.24 11.66
N VAL A 77 -0.05 17.94 12.07
CA VAL A 77 0.61 18.66 13.16
C VAL A 77 1.03 20.03 12.62
N VAL A 78 0.15 21.02 12.77
CA VAL A 78 0.45 22.42 12.46
C VAL A 78 1.40 22.95 13.53
N ASN A 79 2.70 22.98 13.24
CA ASN A 79 3.66 23.71 14.05
C ASN A 79 3.53 25.22 13.79
N THR A 80 2.65 25.90 14.53
CA THR A 80 2.68 27.37 14.65
C THR A 80 3.91 27.79 15.44
N LYS A 81 5.01 28.13 14.75
CA LYS A 81 6.04 29.00 15.34
C LYS A 81 5.43 30.39 15.51
N ARG A 82 5.29 30.76 16.78
CA ARG A 82 4.75 32.02 17.28
C ARG A 82 5.45 33.22 16.65
N GLU A 83 4.67 34.16 16.14
CA GLU A 83 5.07 35.57 16.04
C GLU A 83 5.55 36.04 17.42
N GLN A 84 6.78 36.54 17.51
CA GLN A 84 7.14 37.51 18.54
C GLN A 84 7.21 38.89 17.87
N LYS A 85 6.15 39.65 18.10
CA LYS A 85 6.06 41.08 17.87
C LYS A 85 6.54 41.78 19.14
N ARG A 86 7.64 42.53 19.07
CA ARG A 86 7.85 43.83 19.72
C ARG A 86 9.18 44.45 19.35
#